data_AF-A0A645H273-F1
#
_entry.id   AF-A0A645H273-F1
#
_cell.length_a   1.000
_cell.length_b   1.000
_cell.length_c   1.000
_cell.angle_alpha   90.00
_cell.angle_beta   90.00
_cell.angle_gamma   90.00
#
_symmetry.space_group_name_H-M   'P 1'
#
loop_
_entity.id
_entity.type
_entity.pdbx_description
1 polymer ?
#
loop_
_entity_poly.entity_id
_entity_poly.type
_entity_poly.pdbx_seq_one_letter_code
_entity_poly.pdbx_strand_id
1 'polypeptide(L)'
;MDVAVYVERGAADVGVVGRDVLLETEPNVYELLDLALGKCELAVAAPDGFEEDYGAILRVGTKYPHVAWRYYQGMGRDIEIIKLNGSIELAPILGLSDVIVDIVETGATLRENHLHVWEHIAPSSARLIANKRSYHFKQEEISRLLGALEETSA
;
A
#
# COMPACT_ATOMS: atom_id res chain seq x y z
N MET A 1 4.06 9.53 3.06
CA MET A 1 3.84 8.46 4.06
C MET A 1 3.50 9.00 5.44
N ASP A 2 3.37 10.33 5.62
CA ASP A 2 3.36 10.89 6.98
C ASP A 2 1.97 11.17 7.55
N VAL A 3 0.92 11.25 6.70
CA VAL A 3 -0.45 11.56 7.14
C VAL A 3 -0.90 10.63 8.28
N ALA A 4 -0.66 9.32 8.13
CA ALA A 4 -0.95 8.33 9.17
C ALA A 4 -0.25 8.64 10.50
N VAL A 5 1.02 9.06 10.45
CA VAL A 5 1.81 9.42 11.64
C VAL A 5 1.26 10.68 12.29
N TYR A 6 0.95 11.74 11.53
CA TYR A 6 0.38 12.98 12.08
C TYR A 6 -0.97 12.72 12.77
N VAL A 7 -1.81 11.87 12.17
CA VAL A 7 -3.11 11.49 12.75
C VAL A 7 -2.91 10.60 13.98
N GLU A 8 -2.08 9.56 13.91
CA GLU A 8 -1.81 8.67 15.06
C GLU A 8 -1.27 9.45 16.26
N ARG A 9 -0.36 10.40 16.04
CA ARG A 9 0.24 11.24 17.08
C ARG A 9 -0.68 12.35 17.60
N GLY A 10 -1.85 12.54 16.98
CA GLY A 10 -2.83 13.56 17.38
C GLY A 10 -2.42 14.98 17.02
N ALA A 11 -1.43 15.15 16.13
CA ALA A 11 -1.08 16.44 15.55
C ALA A 11 -2.14 16.89 14.53
N ALA A 12 -2.83 15.94 13.91
CA ALA A 12 -4.07 16.12 13.18
C ALA A 12 -5.17 15.22 13.76
N ASP A 13 -6.42 15.69 13.80
CA ASP A 13 -7.54 14.89 14.29
C ASP A 13 -7.99 13.83 13.28
N VAL A 14 -7.95 14.17 12.00
CA VAL A 14 -8.34 13.36 10.85
C VAL A 14 -7.35 13.52 9.70
N GLY A 15 -7.33 12.57 8.78
CA GLY A 15 -6.50 12.64 7.57
C GLY A 15 -7.00 11.72 6.46
N VAL A 16 -6.53 11.96 5.24
CA VAL A 16 -6.81 11.13 4.07
C VAL A 16 -5.53 10.45 3.64
N VAL A 17 -5.52 9.12 3.58
CA VAL A 17 -4.32 8.33 3.27
C VAL A 17 -4.68 7.10 2.45
N GLY A 18 -3.80 6.66 1.55
CA GLY A 18 -3.99 5.43 0.80
C GLY A 18 -4.02 4.20 1.70
N ARG A 19 -4.90 3.24 1.40
CA ARG A 19 -5.00 1.97 2.13
C ARG A 19 -3.70 1.18 2.10
N ASP A 20 -2.91 1.29 1.03
CA ASP A 20 -1.57 0.71 0.91
C ASP A 20 -0.65 1.15 2.06
N VAL A 21 -0.71 2.42 2.48
CA VAL A 21 0.05 2.92 3.63
C VAL A 21 -0.50 2.34 4.94
N LEU A 22 -1.82 2.16 5.07
CA LEU A 22 -2.42 1.57 6.26
C LEU A 22 -2.04 0.09 6.42
N LEU A 23 -2.02 -0.66 5.30
CA LEU A 23 -1.59 -2.05 5.26
C LEU A 23 -0.09 -2.21 5.62
N GLU A 24 0.73 -1.23 5.22
CA GLU A 24 2.17 -1.25 5.47
C GLU A 24 2.54 -0.84 6.91
N THR A 25 1.89 0.20 7.43
CA THR A 25 2.31 0.83 8.69
C THR A 25 1.46 0.43 9.90
N GLU A 26 0.26 -0.13 9.68
CA GLU A 26 -0.72 -0.49 10.72
C GLU A 26 -0.84 0.55 11.85
N PRO A 27 -1.09 1.82 11.51
CA PRO A 27 -1.10 2.89 12.49
C PRO A 27 -2.29 2.72 13.44
N ASN A 28 -2.13 3.15 14.69
CA ASN A 28 -3.17 3.07 15.72
C ASN A 28 -4.23 4.18 15.56
N VAL A 29 -5.02 4.10 14.48
CA VAL A 29 -6.07 5.04 14.10
C VAL A 29 -7.40 4.31 13.89
N TYR A 30 -8.50 5.05 13.72
CA TYR A 30 -9.72 4.50 13.13
C TYR A 30 -9.68 4.71 11.62
N GLU A 31 -9.97 3.66 10.85
CA GLU A 31 -10.31 3.76 9.42
C GLU A 31 -11.83 3.95 9.33
N LEU A 32 -12.26 5.16 9.01
CA LEU A 32 -13.68 5.56 9.10
C LEU A 32 -14.44 5.35 7.80
N LEU A 33 -13.85 5.70 6.66
CA LEU A 33 -14.52 5.69 5.36
C LEU A 33 -13.57 5.34 4.22
N ASP A 34 -14.03 4.50 3.30
CA ASP A 34 -13.45 4.33 1.97
C ASP A 34 -13.96 5.44 1.05
N LEU A 35 -13.08 6.32 0.58
CA LEU A 35 -13.46 7.42 -0.30
C LEU A 35 -13.55 6.98 -1.76
N ALA A 36 -13.14 5.76 -2.09
CA ALA A 36 -13.10 5.22 -3.45
C ALA A 36 -12.32 6.10 -4.47
N LEU A 37 -11.46 7.00 -3.99
CA LEU A 37 -10.57 7.84 -4.80
C LEU A 37 -9.18 7.23 -4.93
N GLY A 38 -8.50 7.49 -6.06
CA GLY A 38 -7.13 7.03 -6.30
C GLY A 38 -7.01 5.50 -6.25
N LYS A 39 -7.96 4.79 -6.89
CA LYS A 39 -8.02 3.33 -6.89
C LYS A 39 -6.76 2.77 -7.56
N CYS A 40 -6.10 1.87 -6.85
CA CYS A 40 -4.95 1.12 -7.33
C CYS A 40 -4.93 -0.23 -6.62
N GLU A 41 -3.97 -1.08 -6.97
CA GLU A 41 -3.81 -2.39 -6.35
C GLU A 41 -2.35 -2.60 -5.97
N LEU A 42 -2.11 -3.08 -4.75
CA LEU A 42 -0.83 -3.67 -4.39
C LEU A 42 -0.68 -4.98 -5.17
N ALA A 43 0.43 -5.12 -5.88
CA ALA A 43 0.67 -6.27 -6.74
C ALA A 43 2.15 -6.67 -6.70
N VAL A 44 2.39 -7.95 -6.95
CA VAL A 44 3.69 -8.45 -7.38
C VAL A 44 3.81 -8.15 -8.87
N ALA A 45 4.87 -7.48 -9.28
CA ALA A 45 5.21 -7.32 -10.69
C ALA A 45 6.57 -7.95 -10.99
N ALA A 46 6.67 -8.60 -12.14
CA ALA A 46 7.83 -9.37 -12.55
C ALA A 46 8.23 -9.03 -14.00
N PRO A 47 9.51 -9.22 -14.37
CA PRO A 47 9.96 -9.14 -15.75
C PRO A 47 9.21 -10.09 -16.67
N ASP A 48 9.07 -9.73 -17.95
CA ASP A 48 8.54 -10.63 -18.96
C ASP A 48 9.34 -11.94 -19.03
N GLY A 49 8.63 -13.08 -18.98
CA GLY A 49 9.26 -14.40 -18.95
C GLY A 49 9.82 -14.82 -17.59
N PHE A 50 9.51 -14.10 -16.52
CA PHE A 50 9.79 -14.56 -15.16
C PHE A 50 9.18 -15.93 -14.89
N GLU A 51 9.99 -16.83 -14.34
CA GLU A 51 9.59 -18.14 -13.85
C GLU A 51 10.01 -18.24 -12.38
N GLU A 52 9.07 -18.65 -11.52
CA GLU A 52 9.34 -18.78 -10.09
C GLU A 52 10.21 -20.00 -9.79
N ASP A 53 11.36 -19.78 -9.13
CA ASP A 53 12.23 -20.85 -8.61
C ASP A 53 12.07 -20.96 -7.09
N TYR A 54 11.18 -21.86 -6.66
CA TYR A 54 10.95 -22.17 -5.25
C TYR A 54 12.15 -22.77 -4.51
N GLY A 55 13.22 -23.15 -5.22
CA GLY A 55 14.47 -23.65 -4.62
C GLY A 55 15.46 -22.55 -4.22
N ALA A 56 15.30 -21.33 -4.74
CA ALA A 56 16.16 -20.17 -4.43
C ALA A 56 15.44 -19.17 -3.53
N ILE A 57 16.18 -18.29 -2.85
CA ILE A 57 15.57 -17.14 -2.13
C ILE A 57 15.11 -16.12 -3.17
N LEU A 58 13.84 -15.70 -3.11
CA LEU A 58 13.30 -14.67 -4.02
C LEU A 58 13.65 -13.27 -3.51
N ARG A 59 14.30 -12.43 -4.32
CA ARG A 59 14.60 -11.04 -3.97
C ARG A 59 13.45 -10.13 -4.38
N VAL A 60 12.89 -9.41 -3.41
CA VAL A 60 11.70 -8.57 -3.61
C VAL A 60 12.06 -7.10 -3.37
N GLY A 61 12.05 -6.30 -4.44
CA GLY A 61 12.20 -4.85 -4.35
C GLY A 61 10.88 -4.17 -4.01
N THR A 62 10.83 -3.37 -2.94
CA THR A 62 9.54 -2.77 -2.54
C THR A 62 9.69 -1.53 -1.66
N LYS A 63 8.71 -0.63 -1.73
CA LYS A 63 8.49 0.41 -0.71
C LYS A 63 7.58 -0.04 0.44
N TYR A 64 7.04 -1.25 0.36
CA TYR A 64 6.09 -1.87 1.29
C TYR A 64 6.65 -3.18 1.89
N PRO A 65 7.74 -3.12 2.66
CA PRO A 65 8.40 -4.32 3.19
C PRO A 65 7.47 -5.17 4.06
N HIS A 66 6.58 -4.60 4.89
CA HIS A 66 5.69 -5.40 5.72
C HIS A 66 4.60 -6.09 4.90
N VAL A 67 4.03 -5.41 3.91
CA VAL A 67 3.06 -6.02 2.99
C VAL A 67 3.70 -7.19 2.24
N ALA A 68 4.87 -6.97 1.64
CA ALA A 68 5.60 -8.01 0.91
C ALA A 68 5.93 -9.20 1.82
N TRP A 69 6.45 -8.93 3.03
CA TRP A 69 6.76 -9.98 4.00
C TRP A 69 5.54 -10.84 4.33
N ARG A 70 4.42 -10.21 4.71
CA ARG A 70 3.18 -10.94 5.08
C ARG A 70 2.63 -11.77 3.95
N TYR A 71 2.66 -11.22 2.74
CA TYR A 71 2.18 -11.89 1.54
C TYR A 71 2.93 -13.20 1.30
N TYR A 72 4.26 -13.15 1.24
CA TYR A 72 5.08 -14.33 0.98
C TYR A 72 5.18 -15.28 2.18
N GLN A 73 5.15 -14.75 3.41
CA GLN A 73 5.06 -15.58 4.62
C GLN A 73 3.78 -16.44 4.61
N GLY A 74 2.65 -15.88 4.16
CA GLY A 74 1.39 -16.60 4.01
C GLY A 74 1.45 -17.78 3.02
N MET A 75 2.44 -17.77 2.12
CA MET A 75 2.69 -18.83 1.14
C MET A 75 3.80 -19.79 1.58
N GLY A 76 4.48 -19.53 2.70
CA GLY A 76 5.68 -20.27 3.10
C GLY A 76 6.86 -20.07 2.14
N ARG A 77 6.93 -18.92 1.46
CA ARG A 77 7.99 -18.60 0.50
C ARG A 77 9.13 -17.85 1.19
N ASP A 78 10.35 -18.36 1.08
CA ASP A 78 11.55 -17.66 1.56
C ASP A 78 11.89 -16.49 0.63
N ILE A 79 12.02 -15.29 1.19
CA ILE A 79 12.31 -14.07 0.45
C ILE A 79 13.42 -13.22 1.10
N GLU A 80 14.11 -12.43 0.29
CA GLU A 80 14.94 -11.31 0.71
C GLU A 80 14.23 -10.00 0.34
N ILE A 81 13.97 -9.14 1.33
CA ILE A 81 13.32 -7.85 1.08
C ILE A 81 14.35 -6.76 0.87
N ILE A 82 14.27 -6.09 -0.26
CA ILE A 82 15.08 -4.94 -0.61
C ILE A 82 14.20 -3.70 -0.54
N LYS A 83 14.33 -2.94 0.56
CA LYS A 83 13.57 -1.71 0.77
C LYS A 83 14.05 -0.61 -0.18
N LEU A 84 13.12 -0.05 -0.94
CA LEU A 84 13.34 1.03 -1.90
C LEU A 84 12.41 2.20 -1.59
N ASN A 85 12.85 3.43 -1.90
CA ASN A 85 12.07 4.64 -1.63
C ASN A 85 11.42 5.24 -2.88
N GLY A 86 11.83 4.80 -4.08
CA GLY A 86 11.34 5.26 -5.37
C GLY A 86 12.00 4.51 -6.52
N SER A 87 11.49 4.70 -7.74
CA SER A 87 11.95 4.01 -8.96
C SER A 87 12.03 2.49 -8.78
N ILE A 88 10.96 1.92 -8.22
CA ILE A 88 10.89 0.52 -7.82
C ILE A 88 11.03 -0.39 -9.04
N GLU A 89 10.43 0.03 -10.16
CA GLU A 89 10.45 -0.62 -11.47
C GLU A 89 11.86 -0.84 -12.04
N LEU A 90 12.86 -0.05 -11.63
CA LEU A 90 14.24 -0.22 -12.08
C LEU A 90 14.95 -1.40 -11.39
N ALA A 91 14.46 -1.87 -10.24
CA ALA A 91 15.16 -2.88 -9.46
C ALA A 91 15.31 -4.22 -10.20
N PRO A 92 14.27 -4.77 -10.88
CA PRO A 92 14.45 -5.96 -11.71
C PRO A 92 15.33 -5.70 -12.94
N ILE A 93 15.16 -4.55 -13.60
CA ILE A 93 15.93 -4.20 -14.81
C ILE A 93 17.44 -4.18 -14.54
N LEU A 94 17.84 -3.69 -13.37
CA LEU A 94 19.23 -3.60 -12.94
C LEU A 94 19.74 -4.85 -12.22
N GLY A 95 18.92 -5.90 -12.11
CA GLY A 95 19.26 -7.15 -11.42
C GLY A 95 19.35 -7.04 -9.90
N LEU A 96 18.82 -5.97 -9.31
CA LEU A 96 18.79 -5.75 -7.86
C LEU A 96 17.79 -6.70 -7.19
N SER A 97 16.60 -6.87 -7.78
CA SER A 97 15.56 -7.80 -7.30
C SER A 97 15.08 -8.69 -8.43
N ASP A 98 14.41 -9.80 -8.09
CA ASP A 98 13.81 -10.71 -9.07
C ASP A 98 12.40 -10.23 -9.44
N VAL A 99 11.66 -9.75 -8.44
CA VAL A 99 10.33 -9.15 -8.58
C VAL A 99 10.24 -7.87 -7.77
N ILE A 100 9.13 -7.14 -7.93
CA ILE A 100 8.78 -6.02 -7.06
C ILE A 100 7.40 -6.21 -6.44
N VAL A 101 7.21 -5.59 -5.27
CA VAL A 101 5.87 -5.35 -4.71
C VAL A 101 5.64 -3.85 -4.69
N ASP A 102 4.68 -3.37 -5.48
CA ASP A 102 4.31 -1.96 -5.54
C ASP A 102 2.83 -1.79 -5.89
N ILE A 103 2.33 -0.57 -5.82
CA ILE A 103 1.00 -0.22 -6.30
C ILE A 103 0.98 -0.10 -7.82
N VAL A 104 -0.13 -0.55 -8.41
CA VAL A 104 -0.38 -0.51 -9.84
C VAL A 104 -1.77 0.07 -10.08
N GLU A 105 -1.87 1.02 -11.00
CA GLU A 105 -3.14 1.59 -11.45
C GLU A 105 -3.51 1.05 -12.85
N THR A 106 -2.98 1.66 -13.91
CA THR A 106 -3.24 1.22 -15.30
C THR A 106 -2.20 0.21 -15.84
N GLY A 107 -1.16 -0.06 -15.06
CA GLY A 107 0.00 -0.86 -15.47
C GLY A 107 0.87 -0.22 -16.55
N ALA A 108 0.67 1.06 -16.90
CA ALA A 108 1.46 1.73 -17.94
C ALA A 108 2.96 1.76 -17.62
N THR A 109 3.31 2.19 -16.40
CA THR A 109 4.70 2.24 -15.91
C THR A 109 5.38 0.88 -15.90
N LEU A 110 4.65 -0.19 -15.56
CA LEU A 110 5.18 -1.55 -15.61
C LEU A 110 5.53 -1.94 -17.06
N ARG A 111 4.60 -1.73 -17.99
CA ARG A 111 4.79 -2.05 -19.41
C ARG A 111 5.95 -1.29 -20.06
N GLU A 112 6.12 -0.02 -19.71
CA GLU A 112 7.25 0.80 -20.16
C GLU A 112 8.62 0.26 -19.70
N ASN A 113 8.63 -0.55 -18.64
CA ASN A 113 9.82 -1.13 -18.04
C ASN A 113 9.91 -2.66 -18.24
N HIS A 114 9.14 -3.22 -19.19
CA HIS A 114 9.11 -4.66 -19.48
C HIS A 114 8.72 -5.53 -18.28
N LEU A 115 7.83 -5.00 -17.44
CA LEU A 115 7.22 -5.69 -16.32
C LEU A 115 5.73 -5.92 -16.59
N HIS A 116 5.19 -6.99 -16.00
CA HIS A 116 3.77 -7.25 -15.94
C HIS A 116 3.34 -7.56 -14.50
N VAL A 117 2.05 -7.42 -14.22
CA VAL A 117 1.49 -7.87 -12.95
C VAL A 117 1.51 -9.40 -12.94
N TRP A 118 2.29 -9.96 -12.02
CA TRP A 118 2.38 -11.41 -11.80
C TRP A 118 1.24 -11.89 -10.91
N GLU A 119 0.98 -11.17 -9.81
CA GLU A 119 -0.08 -11.52 -8.87
C GLU A 119 -0.62 -10.28 -8.15
N HIS A 120 -1.91 -10.30 -7.84
CA HIS A 120 -2.60 -9.22 -7.13
C HIS A 120 -2.64 -9.52 -5.63
N ILE A 121 -2.22 -8.56 -4.80
CA ILE A 121 -2.15 -8.73 -3.34
C ILE A 121 -3.40 -8.16 -2.67
N ALA A 122 -3.68 -6.88 -2.90
CA ALA A 122 -4.79 -6.19 -2.23
C ALA A 122 -5.21 -4.91 -2.97
N PRO A 123 -6.51 -4.59 -3.02
CA PRO A 123 -6.97 -3.30 -3.51
C PRO A 123 -6.58 -2.16 -2.55
N SER A 124 -6.32 -0.99 -3.11
CA SER A 124 -6.06 0.25 -2.38
C SER A 124 -6.89 1.41 -2.94
N SER A 125 -7.31 2.27 -2.03
CA SER A 125 -8.04 3.51 -2.27
C SER A 125 -7.75 4.48 -1.13
N ALA A 126 -8.04 5.76 -1.33
CA ALA A 126 -7.97 6.75 -0.27
C ALA A 126 -8.95 6.41 0.86
N ARG A 127 -8.47 6.47 2.11
CA ARG A 127 -9.21 6.24 3.35
C ARG A 127 -9.22 7.49 4.19
N LEU A 128 -10.40 7.83 4.71
CA LEU A 128 -10.51 8.79 5.81
C LEU A 128 -10.16 8.06 7.11
N ILE A 129 -9.15 8.58 7.81
CA ILE A 129 -8.72 8.07 9.11
C ILE A 129 -8.90 9.13 10.19
N ALA A 130 -9.04 8.70 11.44
CA ALA A 130 -9.12 9.57 12.61
C ALA A 130 -8.25 9.08 13.77
N ASN A 131 -7.70 10.04 14.52
CA ASN A 131 -7.05 9.75 15.78
C ASN A 131 -8.08 9.19 16.77
N LYS A 132 -7.77 8.09 17.45
CA LYS A 132 -8.72 7.43 18.36
C LYS A 132 -9.17 8.32 19.52
N ARG A 133 -8.29 9.17 20.04
CA ARG A 133 -8.61 10.13 21.11
C ARG A 133 -9.45 11.27 20.56
N SER A 134 -9.07 11.87 19.44
CA SER A 134 -9.86 12.94 18.82
C SER A 134 -11.26 12.46 18.44
N TYR A 135 -11.41 11.24 17.93
CA TYR A 135 -12.70 10.63 17.63
C TYR A 135 -13.64 10.58 18.84
N HIS A 136 -13.10 10.32 20.03
CA HIS A 136 -13.88 10.31 21.27
C HIS A 136 -14.24 11.72 21.76
N PHE A 137 -13.31 12.68 21.71
CA PHE A 137 -13.53 14.02 22.28
C PHE A 137 -14.16 15.03 21.31
N LYS A 138 -14.11 14.77 20.00
CA LYS A 138 -14.64 15.62 18.91
C LYS A 138 -15.61 14.84 18.02
N GLN A 139 -16.39 13.97 18.66
CA GLN A 139 -17.26 13.02 17.96
C GLN A 139 -18.27 13.75 17.07
N GLU A 140 -18.85 14.86 17.52
CA GLU A 140 -19.85 15.62 16.76
C GLU A 140 -19.26 16.21 15.47
N GLU A 141 -18.09 16.85 15.55
CA GLU A 141 -17.43 17.46 14.40
C GLU A 141 -16.99 16.41 13.38
N ILE A 142 -16.41 15.30 13.86
CA ILE A 142 -15.94 14.23 12.99
C ILE A 142 -17.12 13.49 12.34
N SER A 143 -18.22 13.26 13.07
CA SER A 143 -19.42 12.63 12.51
C SER A 143 -20.08 13.52 11.44
N ARG A 144 -20.10 14.84 11.65
CA ARG A 144 -20.61 15.79 10.65
C ARG A 144 -19.76 15.78 9.37
N LEU A 145 -18.43 15.74 9.52
CA LEU A 145 -17.52 15.62 8.38
C LEU A 145 -17.74 14.30 7.65
N LEU A 146 -17.87 13.19 8.38
CA LEU A 146 -18.11 11.86 7.82
C LEU A 146 -19.39 11.85 6.97
N GLY A 147 -20.50 12.34 7.52
CA GLY A 147 -21.78 12.40 6.78
C GLY A 147 -21.68 13.23 5.49
N ALA A 148 -21.00 14.38 5.52
CA ALA A 148 -20.81 15.21 4.32
C ALA A 148 -19.96 14.51 3.25
N LEU A 149 -18.97 13.71 3.64
CA LEU A 149 -18.12 12.96 2.71
C LEU A 149 -18.83 11.74 2.14
N GLU A 150 -19.65 11.06 2.92
CA GLU A 150 -20.48 9.92 2.47
C GLU A 150 -21.47 10.37 1.38
N GLU A 151 -22.14 11.51 1.56
CA GLU A 151 -23.07 12.06 0.57
C GLU A 151 -22.40 12.40 -0.78
N THR A 152 -21.10 12.70 -0.77
CA THR A 152 -20.35 13.06 -1.98
C THR A 152 -19.70 11.85 -2.66
N SER A 153 -19.54 10.74 -1.93
CA SER A 153 -18.86 9.53 -2.40
C SER A 153 -19.82 8.46 -2.97
N ALA A 154 -21.13 8.72 -2.92
CA ALA A 154 -22.21 7.91 -3.50
C ALA A 154 -22.54 8.34 -4.94
#